data_AF-A0AAW2YFV5-F1
#
_entry.id   AF-A0AAW2YFV5-F1
#
_cell.length_a   1.000
_cell.length_b   1.000
_cell.length_c   1.000
_cell.angle_alpha   90.00
_cell.angle_beta   90.00
_cell.angle_gamma   90.00
#
_symmetry.space_group_name_H-M   'P 1'
#
loop_
_entity.id
_entity.type
_entity.pdbx_description
1 polymer ?
#
loop_
_entity_poly.entity_id
_entity_poly.type
_entity_poly.pdbx_seq_one_letter_code
_entity_poly.pdbx_strand_id
1 'polypeptide(L)'
;MACLPVENQWRKLRKICKEQMFSVARLDASQGVRREKLQKLWEYVKECSETGRAVDIGEAAFTTTLNLISATLFSVDFAQFNSDTSQEMKDVVWE
;
A
#
# COMPACT_ATOMS: atom_id res chain seq x y z
N MET A 1 16.28 -11.11 -6.85
CA MET A 1 15.83 -9.85 -7.50
C MET A 1 17.01 -9.20 -8.22
N ALA A 2 17.01 -9.17 -9.55
CA ALA A 2 18.01 -8.43 -10.31
C ALA A 2 17.54 -6.97 -10.47
N CYS A 3 18.19 -6.03 -9.78
CA CYS A 3 17.94 -4.60 -10.01
C CYS A 3 18.52 -4.19 -11.36
N LEU A 4 17.83 -3.30 -12.10
CA LEU A 4 18.35 -2.75 -13.36
C LEU A 4 19.66 -1.97 -13.09
N PRO A 5 20.71 -2.13 -13.94
CA PRO A 5 21.93 -1.36 -13.81
C PRO A 5 21.68 0.13 -14.06
N VAL A 6 22.57 0.99 -13.54
CA VAL A 6 22.44 2.46 -13.60
C VAL A 6 22.76 2.99 -15.00
N GLU A 7 21.89 2.68 -15.94
CA GLU A 7 22.00 3.02 -17.36
C GLU A 7 20.78 3.81 -17.83
N ASN A 8 20.68 4.06 -19.14
CA ASN A 8 19.63 4.88 -19.74
C ASN A 8 18.22 4.41 -19.36
N GLN A 9 17.98 3.10 -19.27
CA GLN A 9 16.67 2.56 -18.89
C GLN A 9 16.31 2.89 -17.44
N TRP A 10 17.22 2.64 -16.48
CA TRP A 10 17.01 3.00 -15.08
C TRP A 10 16.82 4.52 -14.92
N ARG A 11 17.61 5.34 -15.63
CA ARG A 11 17.49 6.80 -15.59
C ARG A 11 16.13 7.28 -16.10
N LYS A 12 15.62 6.68 -17.18
CA LYS A 12 14.29 6.98 -17.73
C LYS A 12 13.18 6.65 -16.72
N LEU A 13 13.19 5.44 -16.15
CA LEU A 13 12.20 5.03 -15.14
C LEU A 13 12.26 5.92 -13.90
N ARG A 14 13.47 6.22 -13.40
CA ARG A 14 13.65 7.13 -12.26
C ARG A 14 13.09 8.52 -12.55
N LYS A 15 13.31 9.05 -13.76
CA LYS A 15 12.77 10.35 -14.16
C LYS A 15 11.24 10.35 -14.16
N ILE A 16 10.61 9.31 -14.72
CA ILE A 16 9.14 9.13 -14.71
C ILE A 16 8.62 9.08 -13.27
N CYS A 17 9.22 8.23 -12.41
CA CYS A 17 8.83 8.14 -11.01
C CYS A 17 8.90 9.49 -10.30
N LYS A 18 10.03 10.21 -10.44
CA LYS A 18 10.26 11.49 -9.77
C LYS A 18 9.32 12.60 -10.26
N GLU A 19 9.15 12.72 -11.57
CA GLU A 19 8.46 13.87 -12.17
C GLU A 19 6.95 13.66 -12.30
N GLN A 20 6.50 12.42 -12.53
CA GLN A 20 5.13 12.12 -12.93
C GLN A 20 4.34 11.31 -11.89
N MET A 21 5.00 10.44 -11.12
CA MET A 21 4.30 9.58 -10.14
C MET A 21 4.37 10.14 -8.72
N PHE A 22 5.55 10.56 -8.30
CA PHE A 22 5.85 10.98 -6.92
C PHE A 22 6.25 12.45 -6.81
N SER A 23 5.83 13.28 -7.77
CA SER A 23 5.97 14.73 -7.63
C SER A 23 5.02 15.25 -6.55
N VAL A 24 5.37 16.38 -5.91
CA VAL A 24 4.58 16.95 -4.81
C VAL A 24 3.11 17.15 -5.21
N ALA A 25 2.86 17.73 -6.39
CA ALA A 25 1.51 17.93 -6.89
C ALA A 25 0.71 16.62 -7.03
N ARG A 26 1.35 15.52 -7.44
CA ARG A 26 0.71 14.21 -7.57
C ARG A 26 0.48 13.54 -6.22
N LEU A 27 1.40 13.73 -5.27
CA LEU A 27 1.24 13.30 -3.89
C LEU A 27 0.08 14.05 -3.22
N ASP A 28 -0.05 15.36 -3.43
CA ASP A 28 -1.14 16.16 -2.88
C ASP A 28 -2.48 15.76 -3.51
N ALA A 29 -2.53 15.59 -4.83
CA ALA A 29 -3.74 15.14 -5.53
C ALA A 29 -4.23 13.75 -5.07
N SER A 30 -3.32 12.87 -4.63
CA SER A 30 -3.64 11.53 -4.11
C SER A 30 -3.84 11.49 -2.59
N GLN A 31 -3.84 12.64 -1.89
CA GLN A 31 -4.04 12.70 -0.45
C GLN A 31 -5.37 12.04 -0.01
N GLY A 32 -6.44 12.23 -0.79
CA GLY A 32 -7.74 11.64 -0.50
C GLY A 32 -7.69 10.11 -0.40
N VAL A 33 -7.01 9.46 -1.34
CA VAL A 33 -6.82 8.00 -1.35
C VAL A 33 -6.05 7.56 -0.11
N ARG A 34 -4.97 8.25 0.28
CA ARG A 34 -4.22 7.91 1.48
C ARG A 34 -5.07 8.05 2.75
N ARG A 35 -5.86 9.13 2.84
CA ARG A 35 -6.76 9.35 3.97
C ARG A 35 -7.81 8.25 4.08
N GLU A 36 -8.40 7.83 2.96
CA GLU A 36 -9.36 6.73 2.92
C GLU A 36 -8.74 5.43 3.47
N LYS A 37 -7.54 5.04 3.03
CA LYS A 37 -6.91 3.80 3.52
C LYS A 37 -6.52 3.87 4.99
N LEU A 38 -6.05 5.03 5.46
CA LEU A 38 -5.78 5.26 6.89
C LEU A 38 -7.05 5.25 7.73
N GLN A 39 -8.17 5.72 7.18
CA GLN A 39 -9.46 5.63 7.85
C GLN A 39 -9.89 4.17 8.00
N LYS A 40 -9.75 3.34 6.97
CA LYS A 40 -10.04 1.89 7.08
C LYS A 40 -9.16 1.19 8.13
N LEU A 41 -7.87 1.53 8.19
CA LEU A 41 -6.98 1.04 9.25
C LEU A 41 -7.47 1.45 10.64
N TRP A 42 -7.87 2.72 10.80
CA TRP A 42 -8.41 3.20 12.07
C TRP A 42 -9.71 2.49 12.45
N GLU A 43 -10.62 2.28 11.51
CA GLU A 43 -11.88 1.55 11.72
C GLU A 43 -11.60 0.11 12.18
N TYR A 44 -10.65 -0.58 11.54
CA TYR A 44 -10.22 -1.92 11.96
C TYR A 44 -9.63 -1.93 13.38
N VAL A 45 -8.71 -1.02 13.70
CA VAL A 45 -8.11 -0.94 15.05
C VAL A 45 -9.17 -0.62 16.11
N LYS A 46 -10.12 0.26 15.78
CA LYS A 46 -11.25 0.58 16.65
C LYS A 46 -12.13 -0.65 16.91
N GLU A 47 -12.48 -1.40 15.87
CA GLU A 47 -13.24 -2.65 15.99
C GLU A 47 -12.52 -3.67 16.89
N CYS A 48 -11.20 -3.85 16.72
CA CYS A 48 -10.40 -4.70 17.59
C CYS A 48 -10.46 -4.24 19.06
N SER A 49 -10.36 -2.93 19.29
CA SER A 49 -10.47 -2.35 20.64
C SER A 49 -11.84 -2.59 21.26
N GLU A 50 -12.93 -2.41 20.51
CA GLU A 50 -14.31 -2.60 21.00
C GLU A 50 -14.62 -4.08 21.28
N THR A 51 -14.00 -4.99 20.54
CA THR A 51 -14.17 -6.45 20.69
C THR A 51 -13.14 -7.10 21.62
N GLY A 52 -12.20 -6.33 22.18
CA GLY A 52 -11.12 -6.84 23.03
C GLY A 52 -10.13 -7.76 22.30
N ARG A 53 -10.08 -7.70 20.97
CA ARG A 53 -9.17 -8.50 20.14
C ARG A 53 -7.80 -7.81 20.05
N ALA A 54 -6.74 -8.61 20.10
CA ALA A 54 -5.40 -8.13 19.80
C ALA A 54 -5.29 -7.73 18.32
N VAL A 55 -4.51 -6.68 18.05
CA VAL A 55 -4.19 -6.25 16.69
C VAL A 55 -2.86 -6.87 16.26
N ASP A 56 -2.86 -7.66 15.19
CA ASP A 56 -1.61 -8.02 14.51
C ASP A 56 -1.12 -6.82 13.70
N ILE A 57 -0.09 -6.15 14.20
CA ILE A 57 0.48 -4.96 13.57
C ILE A 57 1.14 -5.31 12.23
N GLY A 58 1.72 -6.50 12.09
CA GLY A 58 2.36 -6.94 10.87
C GLY A 58 1.35 -7.14 9.75
N GLU A 59 0.24 -7.82 10.06
CA GLU A 59 -0.89 -7.99 9.13
C GLU A 59 -1.52 -6.65 8.78
N ALA A 60 -1.87 -5.84 9.79
CA ALA A 60 -2.52 -4.54 9.57
C ALA A 60 -1.65 -3.59 8.73
N ALA A 61 -0.34 -3.54 9.00
CA ALA A 61 0.60 -2.72 8.23
C ALA A 61 0.75 -3.25 6.79
N PHE A 62 0.81 -4.57 6.61
CA PHE A 62 0.87 -5.18 5.29
C PHE A 62 -0.36 -4.85 4.46
N THR A 63 -1.57 -5.14 4.96
CA THR A 63 -2.85 -4.85 4.29
C THR A 63 -2.98 -3.37 3.94
N THR A 64 -2.65 -2.48 4.88
CA THR A 64 -2.72 -1.03 4.65
C THR A 64 -1.73 -0.59 3.56
N THR A 65 -0.49 -1.07 3.62
CA THR A 65 0.56 -0.71 2.64
C THR A 65 0.22 -1.23 1.26
N LEU A 66 -0.24 -2.48 1.17
CA LEU A 66 -0.65 -3.09 -0.09
C LEU A 66 -1.79 -2.30 -0.73
N ASN A 67 -2.84 -1.97 0.03
CA ASN A 67 -3.96 -1.15 -0.46
C ASN A 67 -3.54 0.27 -0.83
N LEU A 68 -2.59 0.89 -0.10
CA LEU A 68 -2.04 2.19 -0.48
C LEU A 68 -1.34 2.13 -1.84
N ILE A 69 -0.51 1.11 -2.06
CA ILE A 69 0.21 0.92 -3.31
C ILE A 69 -0.77 0.61 -4.45
N SER A 70 -1.68 -0.35 -4.25
CA SER A 70 -2.61 -0.80 -5.28
C SER A 70 -3.62 0.28 -5.65
N ALA A 71 -4.14 1.03 -4.68
CA ALA A 71 -5.05 2.14 -4.96
C ALA A 71 -4.33 3.32 -5.65
N THR A 72 -3.04 3.54 -5.35
CA THR A 72 -2.28 4.62 -5.99
C THR A 72 -1.88 4.28 -7.43
N LEU A 73 -1.51 3.03 -7.70
CA LEU A 73 -1.01 2.60 -9.01
C LEU A 73 -2.10 2.09 -9.95
N PHE A 74 -3.11 1.41 -9.41
CA PHE A 74 -4.12 0.68 -10.17
C PHE A 74 -5.55 1.07 -9.80
N SER A 75 -5.75 1.93 -8.80
CA SER A 75 -7.07 2.32 -8.30
C SER A 75 -7.93 1.14 -7.82
N VAL A 76 -7.28 0.08 -7.30
CA VAL A 76 -7.94 -1.12 -6.77
C VAL A 76 -7.43 -1.42 -5.36
N ASP A 77 -8.29 -1.93 -4.48
CA ASP A 77 -7.88 -2.52 -3.19
C ASP A 77 -7.68 -4.03 -3.39
N PHE A 78 -6.48 -4.53 -3.11
CA PHE A 78 -6.16 -5.96 -3.26
C PHE A 78 -6.31 -6.77 -1.98
N ALA A 79 -6.44 -6.12 -0.83
CA ALA A 79 -6.50 -6.79 0.46
C ALA A 79 -7.65 -6.23 1.31
N GLN A 80 -8.21 -7.05 2.18
CA GLN A 80 -9.23 -6.65 3.15
C GLN A 80 -8.78 -7.03 4.57
N PHE A 81 -9.08 -6.15 5.52
CA PHE A 81 -8.90 -6.44 6.94
C PHE A 81 -9.82 -7.59 7.38
N ASN A 82 -9.34 -8.44 8.29
CA ASN A 82 -10.05 -9.63 8.77
C ASN A 82 -10.38 -10.66 7.68
N SER A 83 -9.60 -10.74 6.60
CA SER A 83 -9.80 -11.73 5.53
C SER A 83 -8.48 -12.41 5.15
N ASP A 84 -8.58 -13.62 4.63
CA ASP A 84 -7.43 -14.41 4.19
C ASP A 84 -6.74 -13.80 2.95
N THR A 85 -7.39 -12.87 2.23
CA THR A 85 -6.83 -12.23 1.02
C THR A 85 -5.50 -11.52 1.26
N SER A 86 -5.35 -10.91 2.45
CA SER A 86 -4.10 -10.25 2.85
C SER A 86 -2.97 -11.27 3.02
N GLN A 87 -3.29 -12.45 3.55
CA GLN A 87 -2.33 -13.52 3.79
C GLN A 87 -1.95 -14.22 2.49
N GLU A 88 -2.90 -14.50 1.59
CA GLU A 88 -2.63 -15.02 0.24
C GLU A 88 -1.67 -14.13 -0.53
N MET A 89 -1.90 -12.80 -0.52
CA MET A 89 -1.02 -11.88 -1.23
C MET A 89 0.33 -11.68 -0.53
N LYS A 90 0.38 -11.83 0.80
CA LYS A 90 1.63 -11.86 1.56
C LYS A 90 2.47 -13.06 1.13
N ASP A 91 1.88 -14.24 1.04
CA ASP A 91 2.58 -15.47 0.65
C ASP A 91 3.17 -15.35 -0.76
N VAL A 92 2.43 -14.81 -1.72
CA VAL A 92 2.93 -14.54 -3.09
C VAL A 92 4.11 -13.56 -3.11
N VAL A 93 4.15 -12.58 -2.20
CA VAL A 93 5.23 -11.58 -2.15
C VAL A 93 6.50 -12.15 -1.51
N TRP A 94 6.37 -13.14 -0.62
CA TRP A 94 7.50 -13.73 0.11
C TRP A 94 8.01 -15.06 -0.47
N GLU A 95 7.37 -15.59 -1.52
CA GLU A 95 7.98 -16.58 -2.42
C GLU A 95 9.13 -15.99 -3.27
#